data_AF-A0A838RQ96-F1
#
_entry.id   AF-A0A838RQ96-F1
#
_cell.length_a   1.000
_cell.length_b   1.000
_cell.length_c   1.000
_cell.angle_alpha   90.00
_cell.angle_beta   90.00
_cell.angle_gamma   90.00
#
_symmetry.space_group_name_H-M   'P 1'
#
loop_
_entity.id
_entity.type
_entity.pdbx_description
1 polymer ?
#
loop_
_entity_poly.entity_id
_entity_poly.type
_entity_poly.pdbx_seq_one_letter_code
_entity_poly.pdbx_strand_id
1 'polypeptide(L)'
;MTDELTSLPSATLARWENLAEQANHYADQAQSTNTRRAYDSDFRHFAAWCESHAFSPLPATPAVVAAYVADMAEQQYKVATINRCLTAIRRTHETAGHESPTTDTKVRQVMKGIRRVLSVAQEQKAAATVEVLRAMVDTLAETLIGTRVRALLLVGFAGAFRRSELVGLGRCREKAAHSSRRRRSNQDKILFETQ
;
A
#
# COMPACT_ATOMS: atom_id res chain seq x y z
N MET A 1 -17.63 -17.94 33.12
CA MET A 1 -16.21 -18.20 32.83
C MET A 1 -15.46 -16.87 32.81
N THR A 2 -15.56 -16.12 33.91
CA THR A 2 -15.14 -14.71 34.05
C THR A 2 -14.80 -14.43 35.51
N ASP A 3 -13.96 -15.27 36.13
CA ASP A 3 -13.52 -15.04 37.51
C ASP A 3 -12.15 -15.67 37.79
N GLU A 4 -11.15 -15.34 36.98
CA GLU A 4 -9.75 -15.75 37.22
C GLU A 4 -8.75 -14.58 37.22
N LEU A 5 -9.20 -13.36 36.87
CA LEU A 5 -8.31 -12.19 36.77
C LEU A 5 -8.31 -11.30 38.01
N THR A 6 -9.24 -11.50 38.95
CA THR A 6 -9.42 -10.64 40.13
C THR A 6 -8.50 -10.99 41.30
N SER A 7 -7.68 -12.04 41.18
CA SER A 7 -6.85 -12.60 42.26
C SER A 7 -5.37 -12.74 41.87
N LEU A 8 -4.84 -11.84 41.02
CA LEU A 8 -3.41 -11.83 40.70
C LEU A 8 -2.66 -10.86 41.63
N PRO A 9 -1.50 -11.26 42.20
CA PRO A 9 -0.65 -10.34 42.95
C PRO A 9 -0.28 -9.12 42.10
N SER A 10 -0.21 -7.91 42.67
CA SER A 10 0.07 -6.67 41.91
C SER A 10 1.34 -6.74 41.06
N ALA A 11 2.36 -7.49 41.48
CA ALA A 11 3.58 -7.73 40.70
C ALA A 11 3.32 -8.53 39.41
N THR A 12 2.36 -9.46 39.44
CA THR A 12 1.92 -10.23 38.27
C THR A 12 1.14 -9.32 37.32
N LEU A 13 0.21 -8.50 37.81
CA LEU A 13 -0.54 -7.53 36.99
C LEU A 13 0.38 -6.54 36.27
N ALA A 14 1.33 -5.94 37.00
CA ALA A 14 2.32 -5.04 36.40
C ALA A 14 3.16 -5.73 35.31
N ARG A 15 3.51 -7.02 35.50
CA ARG A 15 4.22 -7.80 34.48
C ARG A 15 3.35 -8.06 33.25
N TRP A 16 2.06 -8.36 33.41
CA TRP A 16 1.12 -8.54 32.30
C TRP A 16 0.92 -7.25 31.50
N GLU A 17 0.76 -6.11 32.17
CA GLU A 17 0.65 -4.80 31.53
C GLU A 17 1.88 -4.48 30.68
N ASN A 18 3.09 -4.66 31.25
CA ASN A 18 4.34 -4.49 30.51
C ASN A 18 4.46 -5.41 29.29
N LEU A 19 4.03 -6.68 29.41
CA LEU A 19 4.04 -7.61 28.28
C LEU A 19 3.02 -7.24 27.19
N ALA A 20 1.84 -6.74 27.58
CA ALA A 20 0.83 -6.25 26.66
C ALA A 20 1.30 -5.00 25.90
N GLU A 21 1.94 -4.05 26.60
CA GLU A 21 2.57 -2.88 25.98
C GLU A 21 3.68 -3.26 25.00
N GLN A 22 4.53 -4.21 25.36
CA GLN A 22 5.57 -4.71 24.45
C GLN A 22 4.98 -5.42 23.23
N ALA A 23 3.92 -6.21 23.40
CA ALA A 23 3.22 -6.85 22.29
C ALA A 23 2.63 -5.81 21.32
N ASN A 24 2.01 -4.75 21.85
CA ASN A 24 1.52 -3.63 21.05
C ASN A 24 2.65 -2.89 20.32
N HIS A 25 3.78 -2.66 21.00
CA HIS A 25 4.96 -2.05 20.38
C HIS A 25 5.49 -2.89 19.20
N TYR A 26 5.61 -4.21 19.35
CA TYR A 26 6.03 -5.07 18.25
C TYR A 26 5.02 -5.11 17.10
N ALA A 27 3.73 -5.15 17.42
CA ALA A 27 2.65 -5.07 16.43
C ALA A 27 2.69 -3.76 15.64
N ASP A 28 3.04 -2.65 16.29
CA ASP A 28 3.29 -1.38 15.63
C ASP A 28 4.49 -1.49 14.69
N GLN A 29 5.64 -1.94 15.20
CA GLN A 29 6.90 -2.07 14.43
C GLN A 29 6.80 -3.02 13.22
N ALA A 30 5.83 -3.92 13.18
CA ALA A 30 5.60 -4.79 12.03
C ALA A 30 5.27 -4.03 10.73
N GLN A 31 4.86 -2.76 10.81
CA GLN A 31 4.49 -1.95 9.65
C GLN A 31 5.40 -0.74 9.44
N SER A 32 5.71 -0.46 8.18
CA SER A 32 6.48 0.73 7.80
C SER A 32 5.74 2.01 8.21
N THR A 33 6.48 3.06 8.57
CA THR A 33 5.92 4.38 8.90
C THR A 33 5.03 4.93 7.78
N ASN A 34 5.39 4.66 6.52
CA ASN A 34 4.59 5.07 5.36
C ASN A 34 3.25 4.32 5.30
N THR A 35 3.24 3.03 5.63
CA THR A 35 2.00 2.24 5.68
C THR A 35 1.07 2.72 6.78
N ARG A 36 1.60 3.01 7.98
CA ARG A 36 0.80 3.59 9.08
C ARG A 36 0.17 4.92 8.68
N ARG A 37 0.98 5.85 8.17
CA ARG A 37 0.49 7.17 7.71
C ARG A 37 -0.58 7.07 6.62
N ALA A 38 -0.41 6.12 5.69
CA ALA A 38 -1.40 5.87 4.64
C ALA A 38 -2.74 5.38 5.24
N TYR A 39 -2.69 4.41 6.16
CA TYR A 39 -3.90 3.89 6.80
C TYR A 39 -4.58 4.93 7.68
N ASP A 40 -3.84 5.73 8.44
CA ASP A 40 -4.41 6.82 9.23
C ASP A 40 -5.13 7.85 8.35
N SER A 41 -4.52 8.18 7.20
CA SER A 41 -5.14 9.09 6.23
C SER A 41 -6.39 8.49 5.61
N ASP A 42 -6.33 7.21 5.23
CA ASP A 42 -7.45 6.50 4.62
C ASP A 42 -8.62 6.34 5.63
N PHE A 43 -8.33 6.10 6.92
CA PHE A 43 -9.35 6.03 7.96
C PHE A 43 -9.95 7.40 8.28
N ARG A 44 -9.14 8.47 8.33
CA ARG A 44 -9.64 9.84 8.48
C ARG A 44 -10.60 10.24 7.36
N HIS A 45 -10.32 9.81 6.13
CA HIS A 45 -11.23 10.02 5.00
C HIS A 45 -12.57 9.32 5.22
N PHE A 46 -12.54 8.05 5.65
CA PHE A 46 -13.75 7.31 6.01
C PHE A 46 -14.52 7.97 7.16
N ALA A 47 -13.82 8.41 8.21
CA ALA A 47 -14.44 9.05 9.37
C ALA A 47 -15.17 10.34 9.00
N ALA A 48 -14.53 11.21 8.22
CA ALA A 48 -15.14 12.43 7.71
C ALA A 48 -16.38 12.14 6.84
N TRP A 49 -16.33 11.08 6.03
CA TRP A 49 -17.49 10.64 5.24
C TRP A 49 -18.63 10.12 6.13
N CYS A 50 -18.33 9.36 7.18
CA CYS A 50 -19.34 8.92 8.14
C CYS A 50 -20.00 10.11 8.84
N GLU A 51 -19.20 11.08 9.30
CA GLU A 51 -19.68 12.29 9.97
C GLU A 51 -20.62 13.10 9.06
N SER A 52 -20.28 13.28 7.78
CA SER A 52 -21.13 14.01 6.84
C SER A 52 -22.45 13.31 6.52
N HIS A 53 -22.55 12.01 6.75
CA HIS A 53 -23.75 11.20 6.55
C HIS A 53 -24.41 10.77 7.87
N ALA A 54 -24.01 11.37 9.00
CA ALA A 54 -24.52 11.07 10.34
C ALA A 54 -24.39 9.60 10.77
N PHE A 55 -23.34 8.91 10.33
CA PHE A 55 -22.97 7.57 10.77
C PHE A 55 -21.82 7.59 11.77
N SER A 56 -21.76 6.59 12.66
CA SER A 56 -20.58 6.37 13.50
C SER A 56 -19.47 5.67 12.71
N PRO A 57 -18.24 6.21 12.70
CA PRO A 57 -17.11 5.56 12.05
C PRO A 57 -16.55 4.37 12.85
N LEU A 58 -16.88 4.26 14.14
CA LEU A 58 -16.41 3.19 15.01
C LEU A 58 -17.42 2.92 16.16
N PRO A 59 -17.98 1.71 16.30
CA PRO A 59 -17.98 0.63 15.31
C PRO A 59 -18.90 0.96 14.12
N ALA A 60 -18.38 0.84 12.90
CA ALA A 60 -19.16 1.00 11.69
C ALA A 60 -19.91 -0.30 11.35
N THR A 61 -21.11 -0.20 10.77
CA THR A 61 -21.85 -1.37 10.28
C THR A 61 -21.37 -1.78 8.88
N PRO A 62 -21.50 -3.07 8.50
CA PRO A 62 -21.20 -3.51 7.14
C PRO A 62 -21.97 -2.75 6.05
N ALA A 63 -23.18 -2.28 6.35
CA ALA A 63 -23.98 -1.49 5.43
C ALA A 63 -23.36 -0.11 5.16
N VAL A 64 -22.83 0.56 6.19
CA VAL A 64 -22.16 1.86 6.08
C VAL A 64 -20.87 1.71 5.26
N VAL A 65 -20.06 0.69 5.54
CA VAL A 65 -18.83 0.43 4.78
C VAL A 65 -19.15 0.10 3.32
N ALA A 66 -20.20 -0.67 3.05
CA ALA A 66 -20.65 -0.99 1.69
C ALA A 66 -21.09 0.26 0.91
N ALA A 67 -21.84 1.17 1.55
CA ALA A 67 -22.25 2.43 0.95
C ALA A 67 -21.04 3.34 0.66
N TYR A 68 -20.11 3.44 1.60
CA TYR A 68 -18.89 4.22 1.44
C TYR A 68 -18.03 3.75 0.25
N VAL A 69 -17.79 2.43 0.11
CA VAL A 69 -16.99 1.95 -1.03
C VAL A 69 -17.72 2.09 -2.38
N ALA A 70 -19.05 2.10 -2.36
CA ALA A 70 -19.85 2.39 -3.55
C ALA A 70 -19.71 3.86 -3.96
N ASP A 71 -19.80 4.80 -3.01
CA ASP A 71 -19.57 6.23 -3.25
C ASP A 71 -18.14 6.50 -3.75
N MET A 72 -17.13 5.85 -3.17
CA MET A 72 -15.76 5.92 -3.72
C MET A 72 -15.68 5.42 -5.16
N ALA A 73 -16.42 4.37 -5.52
CA ALA A 73 -16.43 3.87 -6.89
C ALA A 73 -17.14 4.83 -7.85
N GLU A 74 -18.21 5.49 -7.42
CA GLU A 74 -18.92 6.53 -8.18
C GLU A 74 -18.02 7.74 -8.44
N GLN A 75 -17.23 8.14 -7.44
CA GLN A 75 -16.18 9.17 -7.57
C GLN A 75 -14.93 8.70 -8.33
N GLN A 76 -15.00 7.54 -8.99
CA GLN A 76 -13.93 6.98 -9.84
C GLN A 76 -12.60 6.72 -9.13
N TYR A 77 -12.61 6.45 -7.82
CA TYR A 77 -11.41 6.00 -7.14
C TYR A 77 -10.93 4.66 -7.70
N LYS A 78 -9.61 4.51 -7.80
CA LYS A 78 -9.00 3.24 -8.24
C LYS A 78 -9.32 2.13 -7.25
N VAL A 79 -9.58 0.93 -7.77
CA VAL A 79 -9.81 -0.30 -6.97
C VAL A 79 -8.71 -0.51 -5.92
N ALA A 80 -7.45 -0.24 -6.27
CA ALA A 80 -6.33 -0.34 -5.34
C ALA A 80 -6.46 0.61 -4.14
N THR A 81 -6.95 1.82 -4.35
CA THR A 81 -7.21 2.82 -3.30
C THR A 81 -8.35 2.35 -2.40
N ILE A 82 -9.45 1.88 -2.98
CA ILE A 82 -10.62 1.38 -2.23
C ILE A 82 -10.22 0.19 -1.34
N ASN A 83 -9.46 -0.77 -1.88
CA ASN A 83 -8.95 -1.90 -1.10
C ASN A 83 -8.04 -1.48 0.06
N ARG A 84 -7.19 -0.47 -0.15
CA ARG A 84 -6.32 0.05 0.90
C ARG A 84 -7.13 0.71 2.01
N CYS A 85 -8.17 1.47 1.66
CA CYS A 85 -9.09 2.06 2.62
C CYS A 85 -9.85 0.98 3.42
N LEU A 86 -10.34 -0.08 2.78
CA LEU A 86 -10.91 -1.23 3.50
C LEU A 86 -9.92 -1.87 4.48
N THR A 87 -8.65 -1.94 4.12
CA THR A 87 -7.60 -2.48 5.01
C THR A 87 -7.39 -1.56 6.22
N ALA A 88 -7.43 -0.25 6.02
CA ALA A 88 -7.36 0.73 7.10
C ALA A 88 -8.57 0.61 8.04
N ILE A 89 -9.80 0.55 7.50
CA ILE A 89 -11.04 0.38 8.30
C ILE A 89 -10.97 -0.90 9.12
N ARG A 90 -10.61 -2.02 8.49
CA ARG A 90 -10.44 -3.31 9.16
C ARG A 90 -9.47 -3.21 10.33
N ARG A 91 -8.27 -2.66 10.08
CA ARG A 91 -7.23 -2.54 11.09
C ARG A 91 -7.69 -1.67 12.25
N THR A 92 -8.32 -0.52 11.97
CA THR A 92 -8.79 0.36 13.04
C THR A 92 -9.84 -0.32 13.92
N HIS A 93 -10.75 -1.11 13.33
CA HIS A 93 -11.72 -1.89 14.10
C HIS A 93 -11.05 -2.97 14.94
N GLU A 94 -10.13 -3.75 14.35
CA GLU A 94 -9.39 -4.81 15.06
C GLU A 94 -8.53 -4.24 16.20
N THR A 95 -7.86 -3.10 15.99
CA THR A 95 -7.07 -2.42 17.04
C THR A 95 -7.94 -1.81 18.13
N ALA A 96 -9.17 -1.39 17.81
CA ALA A 96 -10.14 -0.94 18.80
C ALA A 96 -10.89 -2.08 19.51
N GLY A 97 -10.59 -3.34 19.19
CA GLY A 97 -11.23 -4.51 19.79
C GLY A 97 -12.64 -4.82 19.25
N HIS A 98 -13.01 -4.25 18.10
CA HIS A 98 -14.28 -4.51 17.43
C HIS A 98 -14.13 -5.54 16.30
N GLU A 99 -15.21 -6.26 15.99
CA GLU A 99 -15.25 -7.09 14.79
C GLU A 99 -15.17 -6.21 13.54
N SER A 100 -14.38 -6.65 12.55
CA SER A 100 -14.21 -5.88 11.32
C SER A 100 -15.47 -5.96 10.45
N PRO A 101 -16.09 -4.82 10.08
CA PRO A 101 -17.25 -4.81 9.17
C PRO A 101 -16.88 -5.22 7.73
N THR A 102 -15.59 -5.30 7.40
CA THR A 102 -15.12 -5.63 6.05
C THR A 102 -15.18 -7.13 5.72
N THR A 103 -15.32 -7.99 6.73
CA THR A 103 -15.40 -9.44 6.54
C THR A 103 -16.78 -9.88 6.07
N ASP A 104 -17.80 -9.03 6.25
CA ASP A 104 -19.17 -9.29 5.88
C ASP A 104 -19.34 -9.55 4.37
N THR A 105 -20.27 -10.46 4.05
CA THR A 105 -20.56 -10.87 2.67
C THR A 105 -21.04 -9.70 1.80
N LYS A 106 -21.79 -8.75 2.35
CA LYS A 106 -22.31 -7.57 1.64
C LYS A 106 -21.18 -6.72 1.09
N VAL A 107 -20.17 -6.40 1.91
CA VAL A 107 -19.00 -5.61 1.50
C VAL A 107 -18.22 -6.34 0.41
N ARG A 108 -18.04 -7.66 0.55
CA ARG A 108 -17.34 -8.48 -0.45
C ARG A 108 -18.07 -8.51 -1.80
N GLN A 109 -19.40 -8.61 -1.79
CA GLN A 109 -20.23 -8.60 -2.99
C GLN A 109 -20.16 -7.25 -3.72
N VAL A 110 -20.27 -6.14 -2.98
CA VAL A 110 -20.12 -4.79 -3.55
C VAL A 110 -18.74 -4.63 -4.20
N MET A 111 -17.68 -5.02 -3.51
CA MET A 111 -16.33 -4.96 -4.05
C MET A 111 -16.13 -5.85 -5.29
N LYS A 112 -16.83 -6.99 -5.39
CA LYS A 112 -16.83 -7.83 -6.59
C LYS A 112 -17.51 -7.11 -7.76
N GLY A 113 -18.60 -6.39 -7.51
CA GLY A 113 -19.27 -5.54 -8.50
C GLY A 113 -18.37 -4.40 -8.98
N ILE A 114 -17.80 -3.63 -8.04
CA ILE A 114 -16.88 -2.52 -8.32
C ILE A 114 -15.72 -2.97 -9.20
N ARG A 115 -15.09 -4.11 -8.89
CA ARG A 115 -14.02 -4.66 -9.72
C ARG A 115 -14.47 -4.95 -11.15
N ARG A 116 -15.68 -5.49 -11.35
CA ARG A 116 -16.17 -5.78 -12.70
C ARG A 116 -16.42 -4.52 -13.52
N VAL A 117 -16.98 -3.48 -12.89
CA VAL A 117 -17.29 -2.21 -13.55
C VAL A 117 -16.01 -1.41 -13.84
N LEU A 118 -15.14 -1.27 -12.85
CA LEU A 118 -13.94 -0.42 -12.96
C LEU A 118 -12.75 -1.09 -13.64
N SER A 119 -12.60 -2.42 -13.59
CA SER A 119 -11.48 -3.10 -14.28
C SER A 119 -11.56 -2.96 -15.81
N VAL A 120 -12.74 -2.70 -16.37
CA VAL A 120 -12.90 -2.39 -17.80
C VAL A 120 -12.24 -1.04 -18.16
N ALA A 121 -12.07 -0.14 -17.19
CA ALA A 121 -11.57 1.22 -17.40
C ALA A 121 -10.08 1.41 -17.09
N GLN A 122 -9.33 0.37 -16.70
CA GLN A 122 -7.94 0.55 -16.28
C GLN A 122 -6.98 0.66 -17.48
N GLU A 123 -6.59 1.89 -17.82
CA GLU A 123 -5.50 2.15 -18.76
C GLU A 123 -4.13 1.86 -18.13
N GLN A 124 -3.32 1.06 -18.82
CA GLN A 124 -1.92 0.86 -18.46
C GLN A 124 -1.10 2.05 -18.96
N LYS A 125 -0.23 2.59 -18.09
CA LYS A 125 0.74 3.60 -18.54
C LYS A 125 1.77 2.95 -19.47
N ALA A 126 2.07 3.64 -20.57
CA ALA A 126 3.12 3.22 -21.49
C ALA A 126 4.45 3.00 -20.74
N ALA A 127 5.19 1.98 -21.15
CA ALA A 127 6.49 1.69 -20.57
C ALA A 127 7.45 2.86 -20.81
N ALA A 128 8.29 3.17 -19.81
CA ALA A 128 9.41 4.07 -20.01
C ALA A 128 10.44 3.34 -20.88
N THR A 129 10.53 3.70 -22.16
CA THR A 129 11.53 3.13 -23.07
C THR A 129 12.81 3.95 -23.04
N VAL A 130 13.89 3.41 -23.62
CA VAL A 130 15.18 4.11 -23.73
C VAL A 130 15.02 5.40 -24.55
N GLU A 131 14.15 5.39 -25.56
CA GLU A 131 13.87 6.51 -26.44
C GLU A 131 13.19 7.65 -25.66
N VAL A 132 12.18 7.32 -24.85
CA VAL A 132 11.50 8.30 -23.98
C VAL A 132 12.50 8.89 -22.97
N LEU A 133 13.37 8.06 -22.38
CA LEU A 133 14.39 8.52 -21.45
C LEU A 133 15.37 9.49 -22.09
N ARG A 134 15.86 9.19 -23.31
CA ARG A 134 16.76 10.08 -24.07
C ARG A 134 16.10 11.42 -24.34
N ALA A 135 14.87 11.40 -24.85
CA ALA A 135 14.11 12.63 -25.11
C ALA A 135 13.94 13.48 -23.83
N MET A 136 13.65 12.85 -22.68
CA MET A 136 13.58 13.57 -21.40
C MET A 136 14.93 14.20 -21.01
N VAL A 137 16.03 13.45 -21.14
CA VAL A 137 17.38 13.92 -20.80
C VAL A 137 17.83 15.08 -21.68
N ASP A 138 17.52 15.02 -22.97
CA ASP A 138 17.93 16.03 -23.95
C ASP A 138 17.23 17.39 -23.71
N THR A 139 16.03 17.39 -23.10
CA THR A 139 15.32 18.63 -22.72
C THR A 139 15.86 19.31 -21.45
N LEU A 140 16.76 18.66 -20.70
CA LEU A 140 17.26 19.21 -19.44
C LEU A 140 18.42 20.19 -19.67
N ALA A 141 18.24 21.42 -19.21
CA ALA A 141 19.27 22.46 -19.24
C ALA A 141 20.54 22.08 -18.48
N GLU A 142 21.69 22.61 -18.90
CA GLU A 142 23.02 22.40 -18.27
C GLU A 142 23.20 23.24 -17.00
N THR A 143 22.27 23.11 -16.07
CA THR A 143 22.33 23.74 -14.74
C THR A 143 22.56 22.66 -13.68
N LEU A 144 22.97 23.05 -12.47
CA LEU A 144 23.08 22.11 -11.35
C LEU A 144 21.79 21.30 -11.11
N ILE A 145 20.63 21.94 -11.29
CA ILE A 145 19.34 21.27 -11.16
C ILE A 145 19.13 20.29 -12.31
N GLY A 146 19.41 20.69 -13.56
CA GLY A 146 19.26 19.84 -14.73
C GLY A 146 20.20 18.62 -14.70
N THR A 147 21.45 18.81 -14.32
CA THR A 147 22.43 17.71 -14.14
C THR A 147 21.97 16.74 -13.05
N ARG A 148 21.42 17.23 -11.94
CA ARG A 148 20.85 16.39 -10.88
C ARG A 148 19.65 15.57 -11.38
N VAL A 149 18.71 16.20 -12.09
CA VAL A 149 17.54 15.49 -12.63
C VAL A 149 17.97 14.45 -13.67
N ARG A 150 18.95 14.79 -14.52
CA ARG A 150 19.56 13.87 -15.48
C ARG A 150 20.16 12.64 -14.79
N ALA A 151 20.96 12.85 -13.75
CA ALA A 151 21.52 11.76 -12.96
C ALA A 151 20.43 10.89 -12.31
N LEU A 152 19.39 11.51 -11.73
CA LEU A 152 18.27 10.78 -11.12
C LEU A 152 17.49 9.93 -12.13
N LEU A 153 17.23 10.45 -13.33
CA LEU A 153 16.55 9.72 -14.40
C LEU A 153 17.38 8.52 -14.88
N LEU A 154 18.67 8.73 -15.15
CA LEU A 154 19.57 7.69 -15.65
C LEU A 154 19.83 6.60 -14.60
N VAL A 155 20.12 6.98 -13.34
CA VAL A 155 20.34 6.02 -12.24
C VAL A 155 19.05 5.28 -11.91
N GLY A 156 17.92 5.98 -11.87
CA GLY A 156 16.61 5.38 -11.66
C GLY A 156 16.25 4.35 -12.73
N PHE A 157 16.51 4.67 -13.99
CA PHE A 157 16.26 3.77 -15.12
C PHE A 157 17.19 2.56 -15.12
N ALA A 158 18.51 2.78 -15.00
CA ALA A 158 19.51 1.71 -15.04
C ALA A 158 19.36 0.72 -13.87
N GLY A 159 18.99 1.21 -12.69
CA GLY A 159 18.77 0.39 -11.49
C GLY A 159 17.34 -0.14 -11.33
N ALA A 160 16.41 0.22 -12.21
CA ALA A 160 14.97 0.01 -12.03
C ALA A 160 14.45 0.50 -10.66
N PHE A 161 15.06 1.56 -10.14
CA PHE A 161 14.77 2.05 -8.80
C PHE A 161 13.47 2.85 -8.75
N ARG A 162 12.66 2.58 -7.72
CA ARG A 162 11.50 3.42 -7.41
C ARG A 162 11.95 4.71 -6.73
N ARG A 163 11.13 5.76 -6.77
CA ARG A 163 11.43 7.07 -6.14
C ARG A 163 11.91 6.95 -4.68
N SER A 164 11.29 6.07 -3.89
CA SER A 164 11.68 5.85 -2.48
C SER A 164 13.07 5.22 -2.34
N GLU A 165 13.48 4.39 -3.29
CA GLU A 165 14.80 3.76 -3.31
C GLU A 165 15.87 4.77 -3.72
N LEU A 166 15.57 5.63 -4.70
CA LEU A 166 16.46 6.74 -5.10
C LEU A 166 16.70 7.73 -3.96
N VAL A 167 15.66 8.05 -3.17
CA VAL A 167 15.81 8.91 -1.98
C VAL A 167 16.62 8.22 -0.89
N GLY A 168 16.52 6.88 -0.81
CA GLY A 168 17.29 6.03 0.10
C GLY A 168 18.74 5.78 -0.33
N LEU A 169 19.17 6.26 -1.50
CA LEU A 169 20.58 6.27 -1.92
C LEU A 169 21.34 7.29 -1.06
N GLY A 170 21.59 6.92 0.19
CA GLY A 170 22.59 7.57 1.04
C GLY A 170 23.97 7.37 0.45
N ARG A 171 24.94 8.18 0.89
CA ARG A 171 26.36 8.12 0.50
C ARG A 171 27.01 6.79 0.92
N CYS A 172 26.59 5.68 0.31
CA CYS A 172 27.31 4.44 0.37
C CYS A 172 28.59 4.67 -0.42
N ARG A 173 29.68 4.93 0.29
CA ARG A 173 31.02 4.63 -0.24
C ARG A 173 30.96 3.21 -0.80
N GLU A 174 31.28 3.15 -2.07
CA GLU A 174 31.31 1.98 -2.94
C GLU A 174 31.72 0.70 -2.20
N LYS A 175 30.81 -0.28 -2.15
CA LYS A 175 31.21 -1.68 -2.13
C LYS A 175 30.71 -2.32 -3.41
N ALA A 176 31.63 -2.45 -4.36
CA ALA A 176 31.45 -3.24 -5.56
C ALA A 176 31.16 -4.70 -5.19
N ALA A 177 30.01 -5.21 -5.60
CA ALA A 177 29.78 -6.62 -5.88
C ALA A 177 28.46 -6.77 -6.65
N HIS A 178 28.54 -6.60 -7.96
CA HIS A 178 27.46 -6.88 -8.90
C HIS A 178 27.37 -8.40 -9.09
N SER A 179 26.36 -9.06 -8.53
CA SER A 179 25.97 -10.41 -8.94
C SER A 179 24.79 -10.32 -9.91
N SER A 180 25.11 -10.43 -11.19
CA SER A 180 24.19 -10.38 -12.31
C SER A 180 23.29 -11.63 -12.33
N ARG A 181 22.03 -11.48 -11.90
CA ARG A 181 21.01 -12.51 -12.06
C ARG A 181 20.42 -12.43 -13.48
N ARG A 182 21.11 -13.01 -14.46
CA ARG A 182 20.59 -13.25 -15.82
C ARG A 182 19.40 -14.20 -15.74
N ARG A 183 18.18 -13.70 -15.97
CA ARG A 183 17.05 -14.55 -16.41
C ARG A 183 17.21 -14.81 -17.91
N ARG A 184 17.63 -16.02 -18.27
CA ARG A 184 17.48 -16.56 -19.63
C ARG A 184 15.99 -16.89 -19.85
N SER A 185 15.29 -16.10 -20.65
CA SER A 185 14.06 -16.56 -21.33
C SER A 185 14.49 -17.18 -22.66
N ASN A 186 14.36 -18.49 -22.73
CA ASN A 186 14.60 -19.31 -23.91
C ASN A 186 13.33 -19.23 -24.79
N GLN A 187 13.34 -18.37 -25.81
CA GLN A 187 12.48 -18.49 -26.97
C GLN A 187 13.41 -18.46 -28.17
N ASP A 188 13.53 -19.60 -28.85
CA ASP A 188 13.80 -19.73 -30.28
C ASP A 188 13.95 -21.22 -30.61
N LYS A 189 12.91 -21.80 -31.18
CA LYS A 189 12.98 -22.99 -32.05
C LYS A 189 11.68 -23.07 -32.85
N ILE A 190 11.59 -22.27 -33.89
CA ILE A 190 10.82 -22.59 -35.09
C ILE A 190 11.82 -22.42 -36.25
N LEU A 191 12.40 -23.54 -36.70
CA LEU A 191 13.04 -23.60 -38.00
C LEU A 191 12.11 -24.37 -38.93
N PHE A 192 11.69 -23.65 -39.96
CA PHE A 192 11.19 -24.14 -41.23
C PHE A 192 12.10 -25.25 -41.78
N GLU A 193 11.49 -26.30 -42.31
CA GLU A 193 11.93 -26.94 -43.55
C GLU A 193 10.72 -27.58 -44.22
N THR A 194 10.37 -27.02 -45.37
CA THR A 194 9.38 -27.53 -46.33
C THR A 194 10.15 -28.40 -47.32
N GLN A 195 9.64 -29.59 -47.63
CA GLN A 195 10.06 -30.40 -48.79
C GLN A 195 9.65 -29.73 -50.10
#